data_AF-W0PDM9-F1
#
_entry.id   AF-W0PDM9-F1
#
_cell.length_a   1.000
_cell.length_b   1.000
_cell.length_c   1.000
_cell.angle_alpha   90.00
_cell.angle_beta   90.00
_cell.angle_gamma   90.00
#
_symmetry.space_group_name_H-M   'P 1'
#
loop_
_entity.id
_entity.type
_entity.pdbx_description
1 polymer ?
#
loop_
_entity_poly.entity_id
_entity_poly.type
_entity_poly.pdbx_seq_one_letter_code
_entity_poly.pdbx_strand_id
1 'polypeptide(L)' 'MSSAAQLGDMASNHNEAPATPGIEASPNVPIDSIPAMSQGDAFEPHACQMSHIPHRLPSLFGIIGAVHRSSI' A
#
# COMPACT_ATOMS: atom_id res chain seq x y z
N MET A 1 -7.31 -18.50 6.08
CA MET A 1 -6.00 -17.85 6.26
C MET A 1 -5.80 -16.93 5.07
N SER A 2 -5.53 -15.64 5.27
CA SER A 2 -5.12 -14.74 4.19
C SER A 2 -3.67 -15.03 3.80
N SER A 3 -3.33 -14.86 2.53
CA SER A 3 -1.93 -14.88 2.10
C SER A 3 -1.14 -13.75 2.76
N ALA A 4 0.16 -13.95 2.94
CA ALA A 4 1.06 -12.88 3.35
C ALA A 4 1.34 -11.95 2.16
N ALA A 5 1.50 -10.66 2.44
CA ALA A 5 1.73 -9.64 1.43
C ALA A 5 3.14 -9.75 0.85
N GLN A 6 3.24 -9.57 -0.47
CA GLN A 6 4.45 -9.68 -1.26
C GLN A 6 4.67 -8.41 -2.07
N LEU A 7 5.92 -8.14 -2.46
CA LEU A 7 6.26 -7.00 -3.30
C LEU A 7 5.40 -7.00 -4.58
N GLY A 8 4.74 -5.87 -4.86
CA GLY A 8 3.81 -5.72 -5.98
C GLY A 8 2.35 -6.09 -5.69
N ASP A 9 2.04 -6.65 -4.52
CA ASP A 9 0.64 -6.85 -4.11
C ASP A 9 -0.09 -5.50 -4.02
N MET A 10 -1.38 -5.49 -4.37
CA MET A 10 -2.19 -4.28 -4.45
C MET A 10 -2.82 -3.92 -3.10
N ALA A 11 -2.60 -2.69 -2.63
CA ALA A 11 -3.44 -2.08 -1.61
C ALA A 11 -4.81 -1.74 -2.20
N SER A 12 -5.87 -1.90 -1.42
CA SER A 12 -7.22 -1.52 -1.84
C SER A 12 -7.33 -0.01 -2.11
N ASN A 13 -8.22 0.37 -3.02
CA ASN A 13 -8.62 1.76 -3.19
C ASN A 13 -9.26 2.32 -1.90
N HIS A 14 -9.23 3.64 -1.75
CA HIS A 14 -9.95 4.33 -0.67
C HIS A 14 -10.24 5.78 -1.03
N ASN A 15 -11.42 6.28 -0.66
CA ASN A 15 -11.79 7.70 -0.81
C ASN A 15 -11.50 8.26 -2.22
N GLU A 16 -11.84 7.52 -3.29
CA GLU A 16 -11.55 7.87 -4.71
C GLU A 16 -10.08 7.84 -5.14
N ALA A 17 -9.15 7.56 -4.23
CA ALA A 17 -7.79 7.21 -4.60
C ALA A 17 -7.76 5.78 -5.15
N PRO A 18 -7.11 5.52 -6.31
CA PRO A 18 -7.02 4.19 -6.92
C PRO A 18 -6.27 3.20 -6.02
N ALA A 19 -6.28 1.92 -6.39
CA ALA A 19 -5.41 0.92 -5.77
C ALA A 19 -3.96 1.11 -6.25
N THR A 20 -2.98 0.88 -5.38
CA THR A 20 -1.54 0.96 -5.72
C THR A 20 -0.74 -0.25 -5.24
N PRO A 21 0.35 -0.60 -5.95
CA PRO A 21 1.20 -1.72 -5.59
C PRO A 21 2.14 -1.38 -4.43
N GLY A 22 2.54 -2.40 -3.66
CA GLY A 22 3.68 -2.34 -2.75
C GLY A 22 5.00 -2.17 -3.51
N ILE A 23 5.83 -1.21 -3.13
CA ILE A 23 7.07 -0.85 -3.84
C ILE A 23 8.35 -1.09 -3.04
N GLU A 24 8.22 -1.40 -1.76
CA GLU A 24 9.34 -1.80 -0.89
C GLU A 24 9.05 -3.16 -0.26
N ALA A 25 10.12 -3.92 -0.04
CA ALA A 25 10.09 -5.19 0.66
C ALA A 25 11.51 -5.61 1.06
N SER A 26 11.64 -6.43 2.09
CA SER A 26 12.94 -7.02 2.45
C SER A 26 13.30 -8.16 1.50
N PRO A 27 14.50 -8.19 0.88
CA PRO A 27 14.90 -9.27 -0.01
C PRO A 27 15.24 -10.58 0.73
N ASN A 28 15.31 -10.55 2.07
CA ASN A 28 15.83 -11.66 2.86
C ASN A 28 14.81 -12.77 3.14
N VAL A 29 13.52 -12.47 3.02
CA VAL A 29 12.44 -13.40 3.32
C VAL A 29 11.47 -13.44 2.14
N PRO A 30 11.70 -14.31 1.15
CA PRO A 30 10.77 -14.48 0.04
C PRO A 30 9.59 -15.40 0.44
N ILE A 31 8.40 -15.09 -0.06
CA ILE A 31 7.24 -15.99 -0.16
C ILE A 31 7.07 -16.28 -1.64
N ASP A 32 6.88 -17.52 -2.05
CA ASP A 32 6.72 -17.88 -3.48
C ASP A 32 7.78 -17.27 -4.43
N SER A 33 9.01 -17.07 -3.93
CA SER A 33 10.13 -16.40 -4.63
C SER A 33 9.97 -14.88 -4.85
N ILE A 34 8.97 -14.24 -4.24
CA ILE A 34 8.75 -12.80 -4.22
C ILE A 34 9.09 -12.26 -2.80
N PRO A 35 9.84 -11.15 -2.67
CA PRO A 35 10.12 -10.55 -1.37
C PRO A 35 8.85 -10.31 -0.54
N ALA A 36 8.83 -10.78 0.71
CA ALA A 36 7.72 -10.54 1.62
C ALA A 36 7.71 -9.08 2.08
N MET A 37 6.53 -8.46 2.06
CA MET A 37 6.32 -7.16 2.66
C MET A 37 6.16 -7.28 4.18
N SER A 38 6.72 -6.32 4.90
CA SER A 38 6.69 -6.17 6.34
C SER A 38 6.06 -4.84 6.73
N GLN A 39 5.70 -4.68 8.00
CA GLN A 39 5.21 -3.41 8.51
C GLN A 39 6.24 -2.29 8.27
N GLY A 40 5.81 -1.22 7.61
CA GLY A 40 6.64 -0.05 7.32
C GLY A 40 7.06 0.04 5.84
N ASP A 41 6.92 -1.04 5.07
CA ASP A 41 7.18 -1.02 3.63
C ASP A 41 6.17 -0.13 2.88
N ALA A 42 6.66 0.65 1.92
CA ALA A 42 5.86 1.61 1.17
C ALA A 42 4.97 0.96 0.09
N PHE A 43 3.84 1.62 -0.16
CA PHE A 43 3.03 1.48 -1.37
C PHE A 43 3.24 2.70 -2.27
N GLU A 44 3.00 2.54 -3.57
CA GLU A 44 3.07 3.67 -4.48
C GLU A 44 2.07 4.76 -4.04
N PRO A 45 2.49 6.04 -3.96
CA PRO A 45 1.60 7.12 -3.53
C PRO A 45 0.53 7.38 -4.58
N HIS A 46 -0.71 7.56 -4.11
CA HIS A 46 -1.84 7.95 -4.96
C HIS A 46 -2.55 9.18 -4.42
N ALA A 47 -3.29 9.83 -5.31
CA ALA A 47 -4.18 10.95 -4.99
C ALA A 47 -5.57 10.69 -5.58
N CYS A 48 -6.57 11.26 -4.94
CA CYS A 48 -7.92 11.30 -5.48
C CYS A 48 -7.91 12.11 -6.77
N GLN A 49 -8.47 11.56 -7.85
CA GLN A 49 -8.77 12.36 -9.03
C GLN A 49 -10.04 13.16 -8.74
N MET A 50 -9.90 14.32 -8.08
CA MET A 50 -11.03 15.21 -7.81
C MET A 50 -11.61 15.72 -9.14
N SER A 51 -12.61 15.03 -9.69
CA SER A 51 -13.44 15.58 -10.74
C SER A 51 -14.43 16.58 -10.10
N HIS A 52 -14.24 17.88 -10.38
CA HIS A 52 -15.22 18.97 -10.20
C HIS A 52 -15.22 19.88 -8.94
N ILE A 53 -14.10 20.17 -8.27
CA ILE A 53 -14.07 21.28 -7.28
C ILE A 53 -12.83 22.18 -7.46
N PRO A 54 -12.98 23.52 -7.55
CA PRO A 54 -11.85 24.43 -7.62
C PRO A 54 -11.15 24.52 -6.25
N HIS A 55 -9.90 24.07 -6.25
CA HIS A 55 -8.80 24.34 -5.32
C HIS A 55 -9.02 24.15 -3.80
N ARG A 56 -8.71 22.94 -3.34
CA ARG A 56 -7.75 22.75 -2.23
C ARG A 56 -6.81 21.62 -2.63
N LEU A 57 -5.50 21.81 -2.48
CA LEU A 57 -4.40 21.01 -3.05
C LEU A 57 -4.59 19.49 -2.90
N PRO A 58 -4.03 18.65 -3.81
CA PRO A 58 -4.03 17.20 -3.65
C PRO A 58 -3.41 16.86 -2.30
N SER A 59 -4.23 16.35 -1.38
CA SER A 59 -3.74 15.90 -0.08
C SER A 59 -3.03 14.58 -0.31
N LEU A 60 -1.70 14.61 -0.28
CA LEU A 60 -0.86 13.42 -0.28
C LEU A 60 -1.08 12.70 1.06
N PHE A 61 -2.13 11.88 1.13
CA PHE A 61 -2.33 10.97 2.26
C PHE A 61 -1.40 9.77 2.07
N GLY A 62 -0.12 9.96 2.41
CA GLY A 62 0.79 8.84 2.66
C GLY A 62 0.34 8.12 3.92
N ILE A 63 -0.62 7.20 3.79
CA ILE A 63 -0.92 6.27 4.87
C ILE A 63 0.12 5.16 4.83
N ILE A 64 0.97 5.15 5.87
CA ILE A 64 1.87 4.05 6.20
C ILE A 64 0.97 2.83 6.41
N GLY A 65 0.88 1.95 5.41
CA GLY A 65 0.14 0.70 5.47
C GLY A 65 0.83 -0.27 6.42
N ALA A 66 0.81 0.02 7.72
CA ALA A 66 1.32 -0.87 8.74
C ALA A 66 0.41 -2.11 8.82
N VAL A 67 0.86 -3.24 8.26
CA VAL A 67 0.23 -4.54 8.45
C VAL A 67 0.13 -4.83 9.95
N HIS A 68 -1.06 -4.71 10.52
CA HIS A 68 -1.32 -5.03 11.92
C HIS A 68 -1.38 -6.56 12.06
N ARG A 69 -0.28 -7.18 12.49
CA ARG A 69 -0.27 -8.57 12.96
C ARG A 69 -0.75 -8.56 14.41
N SER A 70 -2.03 -8.85 14.64
CA SER A 70 -2.48 -9.23 15.97
C SER A 70 -1.91 -10.61 16.27
N SER A 71 -1.06 -10.68 17.30
CA SER A 71 -0.50 -11.90 17.85
C SER A 71 -1.58 -12.88 18.28
N ILE A 72 -1.42 -14.15 17.90
CA ILE A 72 -1.55 -15.37 18.72
C ILE A 72 -0.81 -16.49 17.98
#